data_AF-A0A970REU4-F1
#
_entry.id   AF-A0A970REU4-F1
#
_cell.length_a   1.000
_cell.length_b   1.000
_cell.length_c   1.000
_cell.angle_alpha   90.00
_cell.angle_beta   90.00
_cell.angle_gamma   90.00
#
_symmetry.space_group_name_H-M   'P 1'
#
loop_
_entity.id
_entity.type
_entity.pdbx_description
1 polymer ?
#
loop_
_entity_poly.entity_id
_entity_poly.type
_entity_poly.pdbx_seq_one_letter_code
_entity_poly.pdbx_strand_id
1 'polypeptide(L)'
;GEQEVLLVQGAGYSADEVALEAGGRGAIVILAHMDRPSFSYEAVLGPVPDDFPCHALELSPAVNHALFRKWKERYPERVFIRSSDSHTLSGISRDRCTAMMLAVPSFREVGLAMKGQEGRSVICPWGQEPFVWRRSSSA
;
A
#
# COMPACT_ATOMS: atom_id res chain seq x y z
N GLY A 1 8.23 23.90 -6.18
CA GLY A 1 9.44 24.43 -5.55
C GLY A 1 9.74 23.55 -4.38
N GLU A 2 10.90 22.90 -4.38
CA GLU A 2 11.37 22.13 -3.22
C GLU A 2 11.91 23.12 -2.17
N GLN A 3 11.66 22.82 -0.89
CA GLN A 3 12.09 23.61 0.26
C GLN A 3 13.18 22.80 0.99
N GLU A 4 14.40 23.34 1.08
CA GLU A 4 15.56 22.64 1.66
C GLU A 4 15.38 22.25 3.14
N VAL A 5 14.50 22.93 3.87
CA VAL A 5 14.42 22.86 5.35
C VAL A 5 13.47 21.76 5.87
N LEU A 6 12.83 20.99 4.99
CA LEU A 6 11.85 19.95 5.38
C LEU A 6 12.39 18.52 5.27
N LEU A 7 13.61 18.33 4.78
CA LEU A 7 14.27 17.03 4.77
C LEU A 7 14.91 16.79 6.13
N VAL A 8 14.08 16.45 7.12
CA VAL A 8 14.54 15.83 8.36
C VAL A 8 15.43 14.64 7.96
N GLN A 9 16.68 14.64 8.43
CA GLN A 9 17.56 13.49 8.31
C GLN A 9 16.83 12.23 8.77
N GLY A 10 17.03 11.11 8.06
CA GLY A 10 16.37 9.84 8.39
C GLY A 10 16.43 9.59 9.89
N ALA A 11 15.31 9.18 10.48
CA ALA A 11 15.28 8.82 11.89
C ALA A 11 16.40 7.80 12.16
N GLY A 12 17.04 7.87 13.32
CA GLY A 12 18.14 6.97 13.69
C GLY A 12 17.73 5.51 13.93
N TYR A 13 16.68 5.04 13.24
CA TYR A 13 16.07 3.73 13.35
C TYR A 13 16.07 3.04 11.98
N SER A 14 16.29 1.73 11.98
CA SER A 14 16.12 0.87 10.83
C SER A 14 14.64 0.71 10.43
N ALA A 15 14.41 0.23 9.20
CA ALA A 15 13.06 -0.08 8.72
C ALA A 15 12.38 -1.15 9.60
N ASP A 16 13.13 -2.15 10.06
CA ASP A 16 12.67 -3.21 10.94
C ASP A 16 12.24 -2.67 12.31
N GLU A 17 13.06 -1.82 12.94
CA GLU A 17 12.71 -1.20 14.22
C GLU A 17 11.44 -0.36 14.12
N VAL A 18 11.32 0.44 13.05
CA VAL A 18 10.11 1.25 12.81
C VAL A 18 8.89 0.37 12.60
N ALA A 19 9.00 -0.70 11.81
CA ALA A 19 7.90 -1.60 11.51
C ALA A 19 7.45 -2.40 12.75
N LEU A 20 8.39 -2.89 13.55
CA LEU A 20 8.12 -3.62 14.80
C LEU A 20 7.46 -2.70 15.84
N GLU A 21 7.99 -1.49 16.04
CA GLU A 21 7.43 -0.52 16.98
C GLU A 21 6.02 -0.09 16.56
N ALA A 22 5.82 0.21 15.27
CA ALA A 22 4.50 0.54 14.72
C ALA A 22 3.52 -0.62 14.90
N GLY A 23 3.95 -1.85 14.60
CA GLY A 23 3.16 -3.07 14.80
C GLY A 23 2.78 -3.29 16.27
N GLY A 24 3.71 -3.05 17.21
CA GLY A 24 3.47 -3.13 18.65
C GLY A 24 2.41 -2.15 19.15
N ARG A 25 2.20 -1.04 18.43
CA ARG A 25 1.13 -0.04 18.69
C ARG A 25 -0.17 -0.32 17.95
N GLY A 26 -0.26 -1.43 17.23
CA GLY A 26 -1.43 -1.80 16.43
C GLY A 26 -1.56 -1.02 15.11
N ALA A 27 -0.47 -0.43 14.61
CA ALA A 27 -0.49 0.27 13.33
C ALA A 27 -0.49 -0.70 12.14
N ILE A 28 -0.93 -0.19 10.99
CA ILE A 28 -0.83 -0.88 9.71
C ILE A 28 0.44 -0.40 9.01
N VAL A 29 1.44 -1.28 8.95
CA VAL A 29 2.70 -1.04 8.25
C VAL A 29 2.57 -1.35 6.76
N ILE A 30 2.89 -0.38 5.91
CA ILE A 30 2.85 -0.49 4.45
C ILE A 30 4.19 0.02 3.91
N LEU A 31 4.85 -0.75 3.04
CA LEU A 31 6.02 -0.26 2.33
C LEU A 31 5.58 0.59 1.15
N ALA A 32 5.88 1.89 1.21
CA ALA A 32 5.41 2.88 0.25
C ALA A 32 6.06 2.71 -1.12
N HIS A 33 5.27 2.96 -2.17
CA HIS A 33 5.69 3.15 -3.57
C HIS A 33 6.91 2.31 -4.01
N MET A 34 6.84 0.99 -3.85
CA MET A 34 7.91 0.01 -4.08
C MET A 34 8.48 0.03 -5.51
N ASP A 35 7.70 0.51 -6.48
CA ASP A 35 8.10 0.65 -7.87
C ASP A 35 8.97 1.88 -8.18
N ARG A 36 9.10 2.82 -7.24
CA ARG A 36 9.88 4.04 -7.46
C ARG A 36 11.39 3.76 -7.35
N PRO A 37 12.20 4.38 -8.23
CA PRO A 37 13.66 4.20 -8.23
C PRO A 37 14.37 4.94 -7.08
N SER A 38 13.65 5.76 -6.32
CA SER A 38 14.17 6.50 -5.17
C SER A 38 13.16 6.48 -4.03
N PHE A 39 13.68 6.58 -2.81
CA PHE A 39 12.91 6.61 -1.56
C PHE A 39 12.01 5.40 -1.30
N SER A 40 12.16 4.30 -2.06
CA SER A 40 11.47 3.03 -1.83
C SER A 40 12.38 2.05 -1.09
N TYR A 41 11.78 1.08 -0.39
CA TYR A 41 12.53 0.05 0.33
C TYR A 41 13.50 -0.68 -0.61
N GLU A 42 13.02 -1.17 -1.76
CA GLU A 42 13.83 -1.94 -2.70
C GLU A 42 14.96 -1.13 -3.35
N ALA A 43 14.76 0.18 -3.56
CA ALA A 43 15.81 1.04 -4.12
C ALA A 43 17.00 1.23 -3.16
N VAL A 44 16.79 1.07 -1.85
CA VAL A 44 17.81 1.31 -0.82
C VAL A 44 18.35 0.00 -0.23
N LEU A 45 17.47 -0.95 0.07
CA LEU A 45 17.77 -2.15 0.85
C LEU A 45 17.70 -3.45 0.03
N GLY A 46 17.23 -3.39 -1.21
CA GLY A 46 17.00 -4.57 -2.05
C GLY A 46 15.69 -5.29 -1.71
N PRO A 47 15.53 -6.55 -2.16
CA PRO A 47 14.28 -7.30 -2.01
C PRO A 47 13.77 -7.35 -0.56
N VAL A 48 12.46 -7.25 -0.39
CA VAL A 48 11.83 -7.32 0.93
C VAL A 48 11.91 -8.75 1.46
N PRO A 49 12.47 -8.99 2.66
CA PRO A 49 12.46 -10.30 3.28
C PRO A 49 11.04 -10.85 3.46
N ASP A 50 10.86 -12.17 3.37
CA ASP A 50 9.55 -12.81 3.53
C ASP A 50 8.96 -12.58 4.93
N ASP A 51 9.82 -12.44 5.95
CA ASP A 51 9.47 -12.22 7.34
C ASP A 51 9.37 -10.73 7.72
N PHE A 52 9.61 -9.79 6.80
CA PHE A 52 9.46 -8.36 7.09
C PHE A 52 8.02 -8.04 7.52
N PRO A 53 7.80 -7.36 8.66
CA PRO A 53 6.49 -7.25 9.31
C PRO A 53 5.60 -6.14 8.70
N CYS A 54 5.45 -6.14 7.38
CA CYS A 54 4.51 -5.27 6.67
C CYS A 54 3.20 -5.99 6.31
N HIS A 55 2.10 -5.24 6.28
CA HIS A 55 0.78 -5.71 5.90
C HIS A 55 0.56 -5.66 4.38
N ALA A 56 1.22 -4.72 3.70
CA ALA A 56 1.10 -4.58 2.25
C ALA A 56 2.33 -3.90 1.62
N LEU A 57 2.49 -4.15 0.33
CA LEU A 57 3.39 -3.41 -0.55
C LEU A 57 2.57 -2.43 -1.38
N GLU A 58 2.91 -1.16 -1.34
CA GLU A 58 2.28 -0.16 -2.19
C GLU A 58 3.03 -0.05 -3.51
N LEU A 59 2.28 0.03 -4.61
CA LEU A 59 2.80 0.40 -5.92
C LEU A 59 2.08 1.65 -6.43
N SER A 60 2.81 2.49 -7.16
CA SER A 60 2.28 3.73 -7.69
C SER A 60 1.23 3.50 -8.77
N PRO A 61 0.37 4.50 -9.06
CA PRO A 61 -0.59 4.42 -10.16
C PRO A 61 0.04 4.27 -11.55
N ALA A 62 1.35 4.49 -11.70
CA ALA A 62 2.05 4.31 -12.97
C ALA A 62 2.29 2.83 -13.33
N VAL A 63 2.18 1.92 -12.36
CA VAL A 63 2.33 0.48 -12.61
C VAL A 63 1.18 -0.03 -13.47
N ASN A 64 1.50 -0.67 -14.59
CA ASN A 64 0.53 -1.35 -15.44
C ASN A 64 0.42 -2.85 -15.11
N HIS A 65 -0.55 -3.56 -15.69
CA HIS A 65 -0.76 -5.00 -15.43
C HIS A 65 0.47 -5.87 -15.72
N ALA A 66 1.24 -5.56 -16.78
CA ALA A 66 2.41 -6.35 -17.14
C ALA A 66 3.54 -6.20 -16.12
N LEU A 67 3.76 -4.98 -15.63
CA LEU A 67 4.72 -4.72 -14.56
C LEU A 67 4.25 -5.31 -13.23
N PHE A 68 2.95 -5.19 -12.91
CA PHE A 68 2.36 -5.79 -11.72
C PHE A 68 2.54 -7.30 -11.66
N ARG A 69 2.42 -8.02 -12.79
CA ARG A 69 2.65 -9.48 -12.83
C ARG A 69 4.02 -9.86 -12.29
N LYS A 70 5.07 -9.09 -12.65
CA LYS A 70 6.43 -9.31 -12.13
C LYS A 70 6.53 -9.09 -10.62
N TRP A 71 5.84 -8.07 -10.10
CA TRP A 71 5.75 -7.83 -8.66
C TRP A 71 5.03 -8.97 -7.95
N LYS A 72 3.93 -9.46 -8.52
CA LYS A 72 3.16 -10.55 -7.94
C LYS A 72 3.91 -11.88 -7.98
N GLU A 73 4.68 -12.15 -9.02
CA GLU A 73 5.58 -13.31 -9.11
C GLU A 73 6.69 -13.24 -8.06
N ARG A 74 7.24 -12.06 -7.81
CA ARG A 74 8.29 -11.85 -6.79
C ARG A 74 7.75 -11.98 -5.37
N TYR A 75 6.53 -11.51 -5.12
CA TYR A 75 5.90 -11.52 -3.79
C TYR A 75 4.50 -12.16 -3.84
N PRO A 76 4.41 -13.48 -4.02
CA PRO A 76 3.14 -14.19 -4.26
C PRO A 76 2.17 -14.10 -3.08
N GLU A 77 2.67 -14.04 -1.84
CA GLU A 77 1.82 -14.00 -0.64
C GLU A 77 1.56 -12.58 -0.14
N ARG A 78 2.21 -11.57 -0.71
CA ARG A 78 2.01 -10.17 -0.28
C ARG A 78 0.72 -9.59 -0.86
N VAL A 79 0.07 -8.77 -0.03
CA VAL A 79 -1.03 -7.89 -0.44
C VAL A 79 -0.44 -6.65 -1.11
N PHE A 80 -1.04 -6.26 -2.23
CA PHE A 80 -0.65 -5.07 -2.97
C PHE A 80 -1.73 -4.02 -2.91
N ILE A 81 -1.31 -2.78 -2.66
CA ILE A 81 -2.19 -1.63 -2.68
C ILE A 81 -1.66 -0.56 -3.64
N ARG A 82 -2.54 0.36 -3.99
CA ARG A 82 -2.28 1.58 -4.74
C ARG A 82 -2.83 2.78 -3.98
N SER A 83 -2.04 3.84 -3.84
CA SER A 83 -2.53 5.16 -3.47
C SER A 83 -2.00 6.22 -4.44
N SER A 84 -2.56 7.43 -4.35
CA SER A 84 -2.27 8.48 -5.31
C SER A 84 -0.97 9.25 -5.03
N ASP A 85 -0.45 9.16 -3.80
CA ASP A 85 0.66 9.99 -3.28
C ASP A 85 0.48 11.48 -3.65
N SER A 86 -0.75 11.96 -3.44
CA SER A 86 -1.20 13.20 -4.03
C SER A 86 -0.80 14.43 -3.22
N HIS A 87 -0.17 15.39 -3.91
CA HIS A 87 0.20 16.69 -3.36
C HIS A 87 -0.79 17.80 -3.75
N THR A 88 -1.85 17.46 -4.49
CA THR A 88 -2.89 18.39 -4.95
C THR A 88 -4.26 17.70 -4.95
N LEU A 89 -5.35 18.43 -4.71
CA LEU A 89 -6.69 17.83 -4.72
C LEU A 89 -7.04 17.13 -6.04
N SER A 90 -6.52 17.65 -7.16
CA SER A 90 -6.72 17.07 -8.50
C SER A 90 -6.10 15.68 -8.69
N GLY A 91 -5.14 15.29 -7.85
CA GLY A 91 -4.53 13.96 -7.92
C GLY A 91 -5.25 12.90 -7.07
N ILE A 92 -6.29 13.27 -6.32
CA ILE A 92 -7.10 12.33 -5.54
C ILE A 92 -8.23 11.80 -6.43
N SER A 93 -8.15 10.53 -6.81
CA SER A 93 -9.15 9.89 -7.68
C SER A 93 -9.30 8.40 -7.42
N ARG A 94 -10.45 7.83 -7.79
CA ARG A 94 -10.81 6.42 -7.52
C ARG A 94 -9.96 5.41 -8.28
N ASP A 95 -9.51 5.78 -9.47
CA ASP A 95 -8.61 4.99 -10.32
C ASP A 95 -7.17 5.00 -9.79
N ARG A 96 -6.84 5.91 -8.86
CA ARG A 96 -5.52 6.01 -8.21
C ARG A 96 -5.51 5.54 -6.77
N CYS A 97 -6.58 4.88 -6.31
CA CYS A 97 -6.67 4.33 -4.96
C CYS A 97 -6.93 2.82 -4.96
N THR A 98 -6.98 2.26 -3.76
CA THR A 98 -7.32 0.85 -3.50
C THR A 98 -8.77 0.77 -3.08
N ALA A 99 -9.49 -0.20 -3.63
CA ALA A 99 -10.81 -0.57 -3.14
C ALA A 99 -10.68 -1.68 -2.09
N MET A 100 -11.51 -1.63 -1.06
CA MET A 100 -11.56 -2.64 0.01
C MET A 100 -13.00 -3.07 0.24
N MET A 101 -13.18 -4.36 0.50
CA MET A 101 -14.44 -4.93 0.97
C MET A 101 -14.43 -4.93 2.49
N LEU A 102 -15.28 -4.07 3.09
CA LEU A 102 -15.37 -3.86 4.54
C LEU A 102 -16.83 -4.01 4.98
N ALA A 103 -17.07 -4.42 6.23
CA ALA A 103 -18.41 -4.37 6.82
C ALA A 103 -18.81 -2.93 7.16
N VAL A 104 -17.87 -2.14 7.70
CA VAL A 104 -18.02 -0.71 8.00
C VAL A 104 -16.70 0.03 7.75
N PRO A 105 -16.70 1.34 7.44
CA PRO A 105 -15.48 2.09 7.17
C PRO A 105 -14.75 2.44 8.49
N SER A 106 -14.02 1.48 9.06
CA SER A 106 -13.23 1.66 10.28
C SER A 106 -11.79 1.18 10.11
N PHE A 107 -10.89 1.69 10.96
CA PHE A 107 -9.48 1.27 10.95
C PHE A 107 -9.30 -0.23 11.20
N ARG A 108 -10.08 -0.81 12.13
CA ARG A 108 -10.09 -2.25 12.40
C ARG A 108 -10.42 -3.05 11.14
N GLU A 109 -11.43 -2.62 10.40
CA GLU A 109 -11.88 -3.29 9.18
C GLU A 109 -10.82 -3.21 8.07
N VAL A 110 -10.11 -2.08 7.94
CA VAL A 110 -8.94 -1.98 7.05
C VAL A 110 -7.86 -2.98 7.45
N GLY A 111 -7.57 -3.13 8.74
CA GLY A 111 -6.62 -4.13 9.24
C GLY A 111 -7.02 -5.56 8.90
N LEU A 112 -8.31 -5.90 9.03
CA LEU A 112 -8.83 -7.21 8.61
C LEU A 112 -8.73 -7.43 7.09
N ALA A 113 -9.02 -6.39 6.30
CA ALA A 113 -8.94 -6.46 4.84
C ALA A 113 -7.52 -6.71 4.34
N MET A 114 -6.52 -6.04 4.95
CA MET A 114 -5.11 -6.27 4.64
C MET A 114 -4.65 -7.69 4.98
N LYS A 115 -5.32 -8.36 5.94
CA LYS A 115 -5.02 -9.75 6.33
C LYS A 115 -5.88 -10.79 5.61
N GLY A 116 -6.87 -10.37 4.80
CA GLY A 116 -7.83 -11.28 4.16
C GLY A 116 -8.73 -12.03 5.16
N GLN A 117 -9.04 -11.42 6.31
CA GLN A 117 -9.70 -12.09 7.43
C GLN A 117 -11.19 -11.74 7.54
N GLU A 118 -11.96 -12.66 8.13
CA GLU A 118 -13.39 -12.48 8.41
C GLU A 118 -14.22 -12.05 7.16
N GLY A 119 -13.82 -12.45 5.95
CA GLY A 119 -14.48 -12.07 4.70
C GLY A 119 -14.18 -10.65 4.20
N ARG A 120 -13.25 -9.92 4.83
CA ARG A 120 -12.75 -8.63 4.34
C ARG A 120 -11.59 -8.86 3.39
N SER A 121 -11.43 -7.97 2.41
CA SER A 121 -10.36 -8.10 1.43
C SER A 121 -9.95 -6.78 0.82
N VAL A 122 -8.68 -6.72 0.41
CA VAL A 122 -8.18 -5.74 -0.53
C VAL A 122 -8.50 -6.20 -1.94
N ILE A 123 -9.14 -5.34 -2.73
CA ILE A 123 -9.38 -5.61 -4.15
C ILE A 123 -8.15 -5.18 -4.93
N CYS A 124 -7.47 -6.15 -5.56
CA CYS A 124 -6.25 -5.91 -6.31
C CYS A 124 -6.46 -4.83 -7.39
N PRO A 125 -5.75 -3.68 -7.32
CA PRO A 125 -5.92 -2.57 -8.28
C PRO A 125 -5.55 -2.91 -9.73
N TRP A 126 -4.87 -4.05 -9.94
CA TRP A 126 -4.40 -4.57 -11.23
C TRP A 126 -5.00 -5.93 -11.58
N GLY A 127 -6.13 -6.30 -10.96
CA GLY A 127 -6.88 -7.52 -11.29
C GLY A 127 -7.29 -7.58 -12.77
N GLN A 128 -7.50 -8.78 -13.31
CA GLN A 128 -7.89 -8.96 -14.72
C GLN A 128 -9.28 -8.40 -15.03
N GLU A 129 -10.16 -8.28 -14.03
CA GLU A 129 -11.43 -7.57 -14.17
C GLU A 129 -11.38 -6.22 -13.44
N PRO A 130 -11.81 -5.12 -14.09
CA PRO A 130 -11.89 -3.82 -13.44
C PRO A 130 -12.87 -3.87 -12.28
N PHE A 131 -12.46 -3.39 -11.11
CA PHE A 131 -13.39 -3.22 -10.00
C PHE A 131 -14.43 -2.16 -10.37
N VAL A 132 -15.67 -2.59 -10.60
CA VAL A 132 -16.79 -1.69 -10.86
C VAL A 132 -17.28 -1.14 -9.53
N TRP A 133 -17.07 0.15 -9.33
CA TRP A 133 -17.61 0.88 -8.20
C TRP A 133 -19.15 0.95 -8.28
N ARG A 134 -19.82 -0.03 -7.69
CA ARG A 134 -21.28 0.01 -7.53
C ARG A 134 -21.61 0.97 -6.39
N ARG A 135 -22.50 1.92 -6.64
CA ARG A 135 -23.15 2.66 -5.55
C ARG A 135 -23.97 1.65 -4.75
N SER A 136 -23.91 1.69 -3.42
CA SER A 136 -24.97 1.06 -2.65
C SER A 136 -26.26 1.78 -3.03
N SER A 137 -27.19 1.06 -3.63
CA SER A 137 -28.59 1.49 -3.65
C SER A 137 -29.09 1.33 -2.22
N SER A 138 -28.77 2.29 -1.36
CA SER A 138 -29.45 2.42 -0.06
C SER A 138 -30.80 3.06 -0.35
N ALA A 139 -31.86 2.26 -0.26
CA ALA A 139 -33.19 2.74 0.09
C ALA A 139 -33.20 3.21 1.55
#